data_AF-A0AA43LQG6-F1
#
_entry.id   AF-A0AA43LQG6-F1
#
_cell.length_a   1.000
_cell.length_b   1.000
_cell.length_c   1.000
_cell.angle_alpha   90.00
_cell.angle_beta   90.00
_cell.angle_gamma   90.00
#
_symmetry.space_group_name_H-M   'P 1'
#
loop_
_entity.id
_entity.type
_entity.pdbx_description
1 polymer ?
#
loop_
_entity_poly.entity_id
_entity_poly.type
_entity_poly.pdbx_seq_one_letter_code
_entity_poly.pdbx_strand_id
1 'polypeptide(L)'
;MIRRWGLSLLKIVDKKVAKRTAIQEQVIWPLRAHNNLTVIGGNRTERVVFTLPKFTIPDDKMLVVELNEQEGGRHQSFTVDNADLVRAKVINELKVK
;
A
#
# COMPACT_ATOMS: atom_id res chain seq x y z
N MET A 1 8.66 0.08 25.50
CA MET A 1 9.21 0.75 24.30
C MET A 1 8.11 0.79 23.25
N ILE A 2 7.58 1.98 22.98
CA ILE A 2 6.46 2.22 22.06
C ILE A 2 7.06 2.49 20.69
N ARG A 3 6.59 1.82 19.63
CA ARG A 3 7.04 2.02 18.24
C ARG A 3 5.84 2.36 17.39
N ARG A 4 5.94 3.30 16.44
CA ARG A 4 4.80 3.92 15.75
C ARG A 4 4.87 3.66 14.24
N TRP A 5 3.91 2.96 13.64
CA TRP A 5 3.70 2.91 12.19
C TRP A 5 2.93 4.16 11.77
N GLY A 6 3.25 4.77 10.63
CA GLY A 6 2.50 5.98 10.27
C GLY A 6 2.70 6.57 8.89
N LEU A 7 3.39 5.90 7.96
CA LEU A 7 3.40 6.33 6.56
C LEU A 7 3.25 5.12 5.64
N SER A 8 2.04 4.92 5.14
CA SER A 8 1.78 4.11 3.95
C SER A 8 1.73 5.04 2.74
N LEU A 9 2.75 5.01 1.88
CA LEU A 9 2.73 5.75 0.62
C LEU A 9 2.18 4.84 -0.46
N LEU A 10 1.07 5.25 -1.08
CA LEU A 10 0.49 4.56 -2.23
C LEU A 10 0.65 5.45 -3.46
N LYS A 11 1.23 4.92 -4.53
CA LYS A 11 1.47 5.70 -5.75
C LYS A 11 1.32 4.85 -7.01
N ILE A 12 0.78 5.45 -8.06
CA ILE A 12 0.78 4.86 -9.41
C ILE A 12 2.09 5.28 -10.09
N VAL A 13 2.82 4.30 -10.62
CA VAL A 13 4.09 4.49 -11.31
C VAL A 13 4.14 3.68 -12.61
N ASP A 14 5.03 4.03 -13.53
CA ASP A 14 5.22 3.29 -14.78
C ASP A 14 5.93 1.93 -14.54
N LYS A 15 5.46 0.86 -15.19
CA LYS A 15 6.05 -0.50 -15.07
C LYS A 15 7.50 -0.57 -15.54
N LYS A 16 7.88 0.27 -16.50
CA LYS A 16 9.23 0.33 -17.07
C LYS A 16 9.82 1.71 -16.82
N VAL A 17 10.79 1.79 -15.92
CA VAL A 17 11.62 2.97 -15.79
C VAL A 17 12.71 2.90 -16.86
N ALA A 18 12.44 3.44 -18.06
CA ALA A 18 13.54 3.72 -18.98
C ALA A 18 14.46 4.75 -18.32
N LYS A 19 15.77 4.54 -18.42
CA LYS A 19 16.83 5.19 -17.62
C LYS A 19 16.91 6.74 -17.71
N ARG A 20 16.02 7.39 -18.49
CA ARG A 20 16.03 8.83 -18.80
C ARG A 20 14.64 9.47 -19.04
N THR A 21 13.53 8.87 -18.61
CA THR A 21 12.22 9.54 -18.65
C THR A 21 11.87 10.16 -17.29
N ALA A 22 11.24 11.33 -17.31
CA ALA A 22 10.63 11.91 -16.12
C ALA A 22 9.61 10.92 -15.55
N ILE A 23 9.84 10.45 -14.33
CA ILE A 23 8.97 9.50 -13.65
C ILE A 23 7.69 10.23 -13.24
N GLN A 24 6.54 9.78 -13.72
CA GLN A 24 5.24 10.31 -13.30
C GLN A 24 4.71 9.47 -12.13
N GLU A 25 4.96 9.93 -10.91
CA GLU A 25 4.35 9.36 -9.72
C GLU A 25 3.04 10.09 -9.41
N GLN A 26 1.94 9.35 -9.36
CA GLN A 26 0.67 9.87 -8.86
C GLN A 26 0.39 9.27 -7.48
N VAL A 27 0.47 10.10 -6.44
CA VAL A 27 0.14 9.70 -5.08
C VAL A 27 -1.37 9.47 -4.94
N ILE A 28 -1.75 8.35 -4.33
CA ILE A 28 -3.12 7.97 -4.00
C ILE A 28 -3.29 8.00 -2.49
N TRP A 29 -4.05 8.97 -1.99
CA TRP A 29 -4.32 9.05 -0.56
C TRP A 29 -5.43 8.06 -0.17
N PRO A 30 -5.24 7.22 0.86
CA PRO A 30 -6.29 6.35 1.35
C PRO A 30 -7.43 7.19 1.94
N LEU A 31 -8.67 6.81 1.64
CA LEU A 31 -9.88 7.39 2.25
C LEU A 31 -10.01 6.98 3.71
N ARG A 32 -9.62 5.74 4.04
CA ARG A 32 -9.65 5.18 5.40
C ARG A 32 -8.53 4.17 5.59
N ALA A 33 -8.05 4.06 6.82
CA ALA A 33 -7.20 2.97 7.29
C ALA A 33 -7.86 2.35 8.53
N HIS A 34 -8.32 1.10 8.41
CA HIS A 34 -8.89 0.34 9.50
C HIS A 34 -7.80 -0.46 10.22
N ASN A 35 -7.91 -0.50 11.55
CA ASN A 35 -6.92 -1.12 12.42
C ASN A 35 -5.51 -0.57 12.13
N ASN A 36 -5.39 0.76 12.05
CA ASN A 36 -4.14 1.48 11.78
C ASN A 36 -3.23 1.39 13.01
N LEU A 37 -2.73 0.18 13.26
CA LEU A 37 -1.96 -0.16 14.44
C LEU A 37 -0.60 0.50 14.33
N THR A 38 -0.35 1.41 15.25
CA THR A 38 0.92 2.07 15.39
C THR A 38 1.97 1.13 15.96
N VAL A 39 1.62 0.05 16.67
CA VAL A 39 2.58 -0.90 17.27
C VAL A 39 2.22 -2.33 16.84
N ILE A 40 3.21 -3.12 16.40
CA ILE A 40 3.06 -4.57 16.24
C ILE A 40 3.83 -5.25 17.37
N GLY A 41 3.13 -6.00 18.23
CA GLY A 41 3.77 -6.76 19.30
C GLY A 41 4.68 -7.86 18.74
N GLY A 42 5.74 -8.21 19.48
CA GLY A 42 6.59 -9.35 19.12
C GLY A 42 5.78 -10.64 18.99
N ASN A 43 6.10 -11.46 17.98
CA ASN A 43 5.37 -12.69 17.64
C ASN A 43 3.85 -12.51 17.43
N ARG A 44 3.40 -11.32 17.02
CA ARG A 44 2.00 -11.08 16.64
C ARG A 44 1.88 -10.80 15.16
N THR A 45 0.72 -11.14 14.62
CA THR A 45 0.29 -10.77 13.28
C THR A 45 -0.84 -9.77 13.41
N GLU A 46 -0.66 -8.62 12.80
CA GLU A 46 -1.65 -7.56 12.77
C GLU A 46 -2.10 -7.31 11.32
N ARG A 47 -3.36 -6.94 11.14
CA ARG A 47 -3.94 -6.69 9.82
C ARG A 47 -4.42 -5.24 9.72
N VAL A 48 -3.82 -4.47 8.82
CA VAL A 48 -4.28 -3.13 8.45
C VAL A 48 -5.06 -3.23 7.14
N VAL A 49 -6.20 -2.54 7.03
CA VAL A 49 -6.99 -2.49 5.79
C VAL A 49 -7.09 -1.04 5.31
N PHE A 50 -6.60 -0.78 4.10
CA PHE A 50 -6.72 0.52 3.47
C PHE A 50 -7.89 0.55 2.50
N THR A 51 -8.72 1.58 2.59
CA THR A 51 -9.74 1.90 1.58
C THR A 51 -9.19 3.03 0.73
N LEU A 52 -9.10 2.81 -0.58
CA LEU A 52 -8.63 3.81 -1.54
C LEU A 52 -9.83 4.41 -2.28
N PRO A 53 -9.72 5.64 -2.82
CA PRO A 53 -10.70 6.14 -3.78
C PRO A 53 -10.78 5.21 -4.99
N LYS A 54 -11.84 5.31 -5.78
CA LYS A 54 -11.87 4.63 -7.08
C LYS A 54 -10.85 5.30 -8.00
N PHE A 55 -9.95 4.52 -8.58
CA PHE A 55 -8.98 4.96 -9.58
C PHE A 55 -8.80 3.90 -10.66
N THR A 56 -8.06 4.25 -11.72
CA THR A 56 -7.70 3.35 -12.81
C THR A 56 -6.20 3.09 -12.77
N ILE A 57 -5.78 1.83 -12.98
CA ILE A 57 -4.39 1.47 -13.24
C ILE A 57 -4.27 1.18 -14.74
N PRO A 58 -3.66 2.07 -15.54
CA PRO A 58 -3.33 1.78 -16.93
C PRO A 58 -2.44 0.54 -17.07
N ASP A 59 -2.52 -0.17 -18.20
CA ASP A 59 -1.81 -1.43 -18.41
C ASP A 59 -0.27 -1.29 -18.36
N ASP A 60 0.26 -0.10 -18.65
CA ASP A 60 1.68 0.25 -18.60
C ASP A 60 2.12 0.80 -17.23
N LYS A 61 1.21 0.87 -16.26
CA LYS A 61 1.46 1.36 -14.88
C LYS A 61 1.12 0.32 -13.82
N MET A 62 1.57 0.55 -12.60
CA MET A 62 1.31 -0.29 -11.43
C MET A 62 1.15 0.57 -10.18
N LEU A 63 0.44 0.03 -9.19
CA LEU A 63 0.37 0.61 -7.85
C LEU A 63 1.56 0.12 -7.04
N VAL A 64 2.35 1.04 -6.49
CA VAL A 64 3.36 0.75 -5.46
C VAL A 64 2.76 1.07 -4.12
N VAL A 65 2.91 0.14 -3.17
CA VAL A 65 2.53 0.31 -1.78
C VAL A 65 3.79 0.22 -0.94
N GLU A 66 4.13 1.32 -0.28
CA GLU A 66 5.28 1.43 0.62
C GLU A 66 4.78 1.55 2.05
N LEU A 67 5.29 0.70 2.93
CA LEU A 67 4.99 0.67 4.36
C LEU A 67 6.25 1.00 5.15
N ASN A 68 6.18 2.06 5.95
CA ASN A 68 7.30 2.55 6.76
C ASN A 68 6.96 2.53 8.26
N GLU A 69 7.89 2.02 9.06
CA GLU A 69 7.89 2.20 10.52
C GLU A 69 8.40 3.62 10.82
N GLN A 70 7.63 4.46 11.53
CA GLN A 70 8.13 5.78 11.93
C GLN A 70 9.26 5.60 12.92
N GLU A 71 10.34 6.34 12.71
CA GLU A 71 11.55 6.29 13.55
C GLU A 71 12.15 4.87 13.66
N GLY A 72 11.80 3.98 12.71
CA GLY A 72 12.30 2.62 12.61
C GLY A 72 13.16 2.43 11.35
N GLY A 73 13.81 1.28 11.26
CA GLY A 73 14.63 0.89 10.09
C GLY A 73 13.89 0.00 9.08
N ARG A 74 12.61 -0.32 9.31
CA ARG A 74 11.85 -1.26 8.48
C ARG A 74 11.10 -0.50 7.39
N HIS A 75 11.45 -0.80 6.15
CA HIS A 75 10.77 -0.35 4.94
C HIS A 75 10.37 -1.58 4.13
N GLN A 76 9.08 -1.70 3.79
CA GLN A 76 8.60 -2.73 2.88
C GLN A 76 7.89 -2.06 1.72
N SER A 77 8.17 -2.55 0.51
CA SER A 77 7.52 -2.08 -0.70
C SER A 77 7.06 -3.29 -1.51
N PHE A 78 5.87 -3.19 -2.08
CA PHE A 78 5.36 -4.17 -3.03
C PHE A 78 4.54 -3.48 -4.12
N THR A 79 4.40 -4.18 -5.25
CA THR A 79 3.66 -3.69 -6.41
C THR A 79 2.36 -4.47 -6.59
N VAL A 80 1.34 -3.81 -7.11
CA VAL A 80 0.06 -4.40 -7.51
C VAL A 80 -0.21 -4.00 -8.96
N ASP A 81 -0.37 -4.99 -9.83
CA ASP A 81 -0.73 -4.79 -11.23
C ASP A 81 -2.17 -5.26 -11.56
N ASN A 82 -2.58 -5.12 -12.81
CA ASN A 82 -3.91 -5.54 -13.27
C ASN A 82 -4.15 -7.04 -13.05
N ALA A 83 -3.12 -7.90 -13.20
CA ALA A 83 -3.27 -9.34 -13.02
C ALA A 83 -3.48 -9.70 -11.54
N ASP A 84 -2.87 -8.96 -10.62
CA ASP A 84 -3.13 -9.09 -9.18
C ASP A 84 -4.56 -8.71 -8.83
N LEU A 85 -5.09 -7.64 -9.44
CA LEU A 85 -6.48 -7.22 -9.25
C LEU A 85 -7.47 -8.26 -9.77
N VAL A 86 -7.21 -8.86 -10.93
CA VAL A 86 -8.05 -9.94 -11.49
C VAL A 86 -8.02 -11.20 -10.61
N ARG A 87 -6.88 -11.51 -10.00
CA ARG A 87 -6.74 -12.64 -9.06
C ARG A 87 -7.23 -12.32 -7.64
N ALA A 88 -7.55 -11.06 -7.35
CA ALA A 88 -7.92 -10.64 -6.00
C ALA A 88 -9.23 -11.32 -5.57
N LYS A 89 -9.27 -11.72 -4.30
CA LYS A 89 -10.50 -12.27 -3.71
C LYS A 89 -11.47 -11.12 -3.43
N VAL A 90 -12.70 -11.27 -3.91
CA VAL A 90 -13.78 -10.35 -3.55
C VAL A 90 -14.07 -10.50 -2.04
N ILE A 91 -14.08 -9.37 -1.34
CA ILE A 91 -14.47 -9.31 0.07
C ILE A 91 -15.92 -8.82 0.12
N ASN A 92 -16.87 -9.76 0.27
CA ASN A 92 -18.30 -9.44 0.38
C ASN A 92 -18.66 -8.85 1.75
N GLU A 93 -17.96 -9.29 2.81
CA GLU A 93 -18.14 -8.81 4.17
C GLU A 93 -16.78 -8.54 4.80
N LEU A 94 -16.53 -7.29 5.17
CA LEU A 94 -15.33 -6.92 5.90
C LEU A 94 -15.61 -7.06 7.41
N LYS A 95 -15.26 -8.21 7.99
CA LYS A 95 -15.22 -8.36 9.46
C LYS A 95 -13.94 -7.73 9.99
N VAL A 96 -13.99 -6.42 10.24
CA VAL A 96 -12.96 -5.71 11.01
C VAL A 96 -13.25 -5.98 12.49
N LYS A 97 -12.27 -6.53 13.21
CA LYS A 97 -12.34 -6.66 14.68
C LYS A 97 -12.17 -5.31 15.35
#